data_AF-A0A5A5S3C2-F1
#
_entry.id   AF-A0A5A5S3C2-F1
#
_cell.length_a   1.000
_cell.length_b   1.000
_cell.length_c   1.000
_cell.angle_alpha   90.00
_cell.angle_beta   90.00
_cell.angle_gamma   90.00
#
_symmetry.space_group_name_H-M   'P 1'
#
loop_
_entity.id
_entity.type
_entity.pdbx_description
1 polymer ?
#
loop_
_entity_poly.entity_id
_entity_poly.type
_entity_poly.pdbx_seq_one_letter_code
_entity_poly.pdbx_strand_id
1 'polypeptide(L)'
;MQGLQVNNAELFPSQGVVEFVRYIIREIDSHGSENIILNPTGGYKALVPYTVLLGMLKGVKCGYIFEQSTTFLELPPFPVEFKRSQFKIYKELFEEIERETSISLQKWQEIPHQERKILEPLTELVNNQITLSALGCLFLDEIRSPRILVPFLSRKVIDDCFDNLSQLDDCDPFRFLERVATSEQAFQEHIHIPVSDGLYWLKPGRTTDRYLVSKDGWRLLVWRAIREDQEGPDYASKVKVNSKNKRSHYPFLRMEFVKE
;
A
#
# COMPACT_ATOMS: atom_id res chain seq x y z
N MET A 1 -17.60 -20.87 -7.16
CA MET A 1 -16.73 -20.47 -6.03
C MET A 1 -17.19 -21.25 -4.80
N GLN A 2 -16.29 -21.99 -4.14
CA GLN A 2 -16.66 -22.88 -3.03
C GLN A 2 -17.04 -22.06 -1.79
N GLY A 3 -18.01 -22.52 -0.99
CA GLY A 3 -18.42 -21.87 0.26
C GLY A 3 -19.30 -20.62 0.11
N LEU A 4 -19.39 -20.03 -1.09
CA LEU A 4 -20.19 -18.83 -1.34
C LEU A 4 -21.68 -19.16 -1.55
N GLN A 5 -22.43 -19.25 -0.45
CA GLN A 5 -23.83 -19.69 -0.41
C GLN A 5 -24.61 -19.04 0.76
N VAL A 6 -25.93 -19.21 0.85
CA VAL A 6 -26.80 -18.64 1.92
C VAL A 6 -27.37 -19.67 2.91
N ASN A 7 -27.05 -20.94 2.73
CA ASN A 7 -27.60 -22.06 3.50
C ASN A 7 -26.76 -22.41 4.76
N ASN A 8 -25.51 -21.96 4.84
CA ASN A 8 -24.60 -22.21 5.96
C ASN A 8 -23.83 -20.92 6.30
N ALA A 9 -24.23 -20.31 7.43
CA ALA A 9 -23.69 -19.04 7.90
C ALA A 9 -22.25 -19.10 8.43
N GLU A 10 -21.73 -20.30 8.73
CA GLU A 10 -20.34 -20.48 9.19
C GLU A 10 -19.38 -20.59 7.99
N LEU A 11 -19.77 -21.36 6.96
CA LEU A 11 -18.97 -21.53 5.75
C LEU A 11 -18.94 -20.29 4.85
N PHE A 12 -19.98 -19.46 4.90
CA PHE A 12 -20.04 -18.25 4.08
C PHE A 12 -18.86 -17.30 4.35
N PRO A 13 -18.64 -16.78 5.58
CA PRO A 13 -17.53 -15.88 5.87
C PRO A 13 -16.17 -16.57 5.82
N SER A 14 -16.04 -17.77 6.41
CA SER A 14 -14.76 -18.46 6.58
C SER A 14 -14.20 -19.07 5.29
N GLN A 15 -15.04 -19.36 4.30
CA GLN A 15 -14.61 -19.94 3.02
C GLN A 15 -15.12 -19.13 1.83
N GLY A 16 -16.43 -18.87 1.77
CA GLY A 16 -17.05 -18.22 0.60
C GLY A 16 -16.52 -16.83 0.32
N VAL A 17 -16.51 -15.96 1.33
CA VAL A 17 -16.01 -14.58 1.20
C VAL A 17 -14.49 -14.56 1.03
N VAL A 18 -13.75 -15.46 1.69
CA VAL A 18 -12.29 -15.61 1.52
C VAL A 18 -11.94 -15.93 0.07
N GLU A 19 -12.59 -16.94 -0.51
CA GLU A 19 -12.38 -17.33 -1.91
C GLU A 19 -12.83 -16.23 -2.89
N PHE A 20 -13.88 -15.48 -2.55
CA PHE A 20 -14.29 -14.30 -3.31
C PHE A 20 -13.19 -13.24 -3.35
N VAL A 21 -12.66 -12.84 -2.19
CA VAL A 21 -11.58 -11.84 -2.11
C VAL A 21 -10.34 -12.31 -2.86
N ARG A 22 -9.89 -13.54 -2.66
CA ARG A 22 -8.72 -14.11 -3.37
C ARG A 22 -8.94 -14.17 -4.87
N TYR A 23 -10.14 -14.51 -5.32
CA TYR A 23 -10.48 -14.51 -6.74
C TYR A 23 -10.37 -13.10 -7.32
N ILE A 24 -11.02 -12.10 -6.71
CA ILE A 24 -10.97 -10.72 -7.20
C ILE A 24 -9.54 -10.16 -7.20
N ILE A 25 -8.73 -10.43 -6.17
CA ILE A 25 -7.31 -10.04 -6.15
C ILE A 25 -6.56 -10.62 -7.35
N ARG A 26 -6.72 -11.92 -7.63
CA ARG A 26 -6.09 -12.58 -8.79
C ARG A 26 -6.50 -11.96 -10.12
N GLU A 27 -7.79 -11.66 -10.30
CA GLU A 27 -8.28 -11.01 -11.51
C GLU A 27 -7.66 -9.62 -11.68
N ILE A 28 -7.62 -8.84 -10.60
CA ILE A 28 -7.00 -7.50 -10.57
C ILE A 28 -5.51 -7.56 -10.93
N ASP A 29 -4.78 -8.50 -10.36
CA ASP A 29 -3.34 -8.62 -10.61
C ASP A 29 -3.05 -9.17 -12.02
N SER A 30 -3.97 -9.96 -12.60
CA SER A 30 -3.83 -10.51 -13.95
C SER A 30 -4.17 -9.51 -15.06
N HIS A 31 -5.13 -8.61 -14.81
CA HIS A 31 -5.65 -7.70 -15.84
C HIS A 31 -5.27 -6.23 -15.62
N GLY A 32 -4.78 -5.85 -14.44
CA GLY A 32 -4.57 -4.44 -14.09
C GLY A 32 -5.87 -3.77 -13.60
N SER A 33 -5.75 -2.90 -12.59
CA SER A 33 -6.91 -2.25 -11.96
C SER A 33 -7.68 -1.32 -12.90
N GLU A 34 -6.97 -0.70 -13.83
CA GLU A 34 -7.51 0.23 -14.83
C GLU A 34 -8.41 -0.46 -15.87
N ASN A 35 -8.28 -1.79 -16.00
CA ASN A 35 -9.05 -2.60 -16.95
C ASN A 35 -10.23 -3.33 -16.28
N ILE A 36 -10.49 -3.08 -14.99
CA ILE A 36 -11.55 -3.75 -14.23
C ILE A 36 -12.52 -2.71 -13.63
N ILE A 37 -13.80 -3.05 -13.62
CA ILE A 37 -14.83 -2.35 -12.86
C ILE A 37 -15.53 -3.38 -11.97
N LEU A 38 -15.53 -3.15 -10.66
CA LEU A 38 -16.26 -3.97 -9.70
C LEU A 38 -17.72 -3.48 -9.62
N ASN A 39 -18.68 -4.40 -9.78
CA ASN A 39 -20.09 -4.07 -9.76
C ASN A 39 -20.85 -4.86 -8.68
N PRO A 40 -21.04 -4.30 -7.47
CA PRO A 40 -21.79 -4.95 -6.39
C PRO A 40 -23.32 -4.77 -6.48
N THR A 41 -23.91 -4.48 -7.65
CA THR A 41 -25.38 -4.32 -7.79
C THR A 41 -26.14 -5.60 -7.46
N GLY A 42 -25.64 -6.74 -7.93
CA GLY A 42 -26.27 -8.04 -7.77
C GLY A 42 -25.51 -8.98 -6.83
N GLY A 43 -26.09 -10.14 -6.57
CA GLY A 43 -25.49 -11.18 -5.73
C GLY A 43 -25.83 -11.03 -4.25
N TYR A 44 -24.98 -11.61 -3.39
CA TYR A 44 -25.21 -11.60 -1.95
C TYR A 44 -24.90 -10.21 -1.37
N LYS A 45 -25.89 -9.59 -0.72
CA LYS A 45 -25.74 -8.26 -0.08
C LYS A 45 -24.55 -8.20 0.88
N ALA A 46 -24.21 -9.31 1.53
CA ALA A 46 -23.06 -9.42 2.42
C ALA A 46 -21.70 -9.24 1.72
N LEU A 47 -21.61 -9.38 0.40
CA LEU A 47 -20.36 -9.16 -0.36
C LEU A 47 -20.12 -7.71 -0.76
N VAL A 48 -21.15 -6.86 -0.75
CA VAL A 48 -21.06 -5.44 -1.10
C VAL A 48 -19.92 -4.75 -0.34
N PRO A 49 -19.82 -4.82 1.00
CA PRO A 49 -18.74 -4.15 1.73
C PRO A 49 -17.34 -4.65 1.33
N TYR A 50 -17.16 -5.95 1.11
CA TYR A 50 -15.88 -6.53 0.68
C TYR A 50 -15.50 -6.07 -0.74
N THR A 51 -16.48 -5.99 -1.64
CA THR A 51 -16.29 -5.53 -3.02
C THR A 51 -15.88 -4.07 -3.05
N VAL A 52 -16.56 -3.23 -2.27
CA VAL A 52 -16.24 -1.80 -2.16
C VAL A 52 -14.84 -1.61 -1.56
N LEU A 53 -14.51 -2.35 -0.50
CA LEU A 53 -13.20 -2.29 0.13
C LEU A 53 -12.08 -2.75 -0.82
N LEU A 54 -12.30 -3.83 -1.57
CA LEU A 54 -11.40 -4.27 -2.64
C LEU A 54 -11.15 -3.15 -3.65
N GLY A 55 -12.20 -2.48 -4.12
CA GLY A 55 -12.06 -1.36 -5.04
C GLY A 55 -11.25 -0.21 -4.47
N MET A 56 -11.56 0.21 -3.24
CA MET A 56 -10.84 1.28 -2.55
C MET A 56 -9.34 0.97 -2.40
N LEU A 57 -9.01 -0.26 -2.00
CA LEU A 57 -7.62 -0.63 -1.69
C LEU A 57 -6.80 -0.97 -2.92
N LYS A 58 -7.41 -1.66 -3.88
CA LYS A 58 -6.72 -2.07 -5.10
C LYS A 58 -6.78 -0.98 -6.18
N GLY A 59 -7.40 0.17 -5.90
CA GLY A 59 -7.55 1.28 -6.84
C GLY A 59 -8.43 0.92 -8.04
N VAL A 60 -9.41 0.05 -7.82
CA VAL A 60 -10.34 -0.41 -8.87
C VAL A 60 -11.64 0.37 -8.74
N LYS A 61 -12.16 0.82 -9.89
CA LYS A 61 -13.45 1.52 -9.91
C LYS A 61 -14.57 0.59 -9.44
N CYS A 62 -15.40 1.10 -8.55
CA CYS A 62 -16.62 0.43 -8.11
C CYS A 62 -17.83 1.13 -8.70
N GLY A 63 -18.75 0.37 -9.28
CA GLY A 63 -19.94 0.90 -9.93
C GLY A 63 -21.21 0.20 -9.46
N TYR A 64 -22.28 0.96 -9.27
CA TYR A 64 -23.57 0.45 -8.83
C TYR A 64 -24.65 0.88 -9.83
N ILE A 65 -25.45 -0.06 -10.31
CA ILE A 65 -26.61 0.23 -11.15
C ILE A 65 -27.77 0.54 -10.20
N PHE A 66 -28.27 1.77 -10.25
CA PHE A 66 -29.32 2.23 -9.34
C PHE A 66 -30.61 1.44 -9.55
N GLU A 67 -31.19 0.92 -8.46
CA GLU A 67 -32.35 0.04 -8.51
C GLU A 67 -33.48 0.64 -9.36
N GLN A 68 -34.12 -0.22 -10.17
CA GLN A 68 -35.23 0.16 -11.04
C GLN A 68 -34.87 1.21 -12.12
N SER A 69 -33.57 1.39 -12.42
CA SER A 69 -33.08 2.24 -13.51
C SER A 69 -31.95 1.56 -14.29
N THR A 70 -31.53 2.16 -15.41
CA THR A 70 -30.31 1.78 -16.14
C THR A 70 -29.12 2.69 -15.80
N THR A 71 -29.23 3.49 -14.74
CA THR A 71 -28.23 4.49 -14.37
C THR A 71 -27.07 3.83 -13.64
N PHE A 72 -25.87 3.94 -14.21
CA PHE A 72 -24.62 3.53 -13.56
C PHE A 72 -24.11 4.66 -12.67
N LEU A 73 -23.94 4.38 -11.39
CA LEU A 73 -23.36 5.27 -10.39
C LEU A 73 -21.95 4.78 -10.08
N GLU A 74 -20.94 5.61 -10.33
CA GLU A 74 -19.60 5.33 -9.81
C GLU A 74 -19.62 5.58 -8.30
N LEU A 75 -19.27 4.56 -7.51
CA LEU A 75 -19.13 4.70 -6.07
C LEU A 75 -17.86 5.52 -5.82
N PRO A 76 -17.95 6.66 -5.12
CA PRO A 76 -16.79 7.52 -4.93
C PRO A 76 -15.70 6.77 -4.15
N PRO A 77 -14.44 6.81 -4.60
CA PRO A 77 -13.35 6.24 -3.84
C PRO A 77 -13.20 7.03 -2.53
N PHE A 78 -13.23 6.32 -1.40
CA PHE A 78 -12.91 6.93 -0.12
C PHE A 78 -11.40 6.82 0.12
N PRO A 79 -10.72 7.90 0.54
CA PRO A 79 -9.29 7.83 0.87
C PRO A 79 -9.11 7.04 2.17
N VAL A 80 -8.95 5.72 2.06
CA VAL A 80 -8.63 4.82 3.17
C VAL A 80 -7.13 4.63 3.22
N GLU A 81 -6.52 4.86 4.39
CA GLU A 81 -5.16 4.43 4.66
C GLU A 81 -5.15 3.32 5.71
N PHE A 82 -4.36 2.27 5.46
CA PHE A 82 -4.09 1.26 6.46
C PHE A 82 -2.97 1.66 7.40
N LYS A 83 -3.12 1.26 8.67
CA LYS A 83 -2.05 1.32 9.67
C LYS A 83 -0.99 0.24 9.41
N ARG A 84 -0.37 0.28 8.22
CA ARG A 84 0.59 -0.72 7.71
C ARG A 84 1.74 -0.97 8.69
N SER A 85 2.17 0.06 9.44
CA SER A 85 3.20 -0.06 10.48
C SER A 85 2.81 -1.04 11.60
N GLN A 86 1.57 -1.00 12.07
CA GLN A 86 1.11 -1.88 13.16
C GLN A 86 1.06 -3.34 12.70
N PHE A 87 0.60 -3.56 11.47
CA PHE A 87 0.47 -4.90 10.93
C PHE A 87 1.79 -5.52 10.48
N LYS A 88 2.77 -4.72 10.01
CA LYS A 88 4.08 -5.25 9.57
C LYS A 88 4.74 -6.14 10.62
N ILE A 89 4.46 -5.91 11.90
CA ILE A 89 4.93 -6.72 13.03
C ILE A 89 4.36 -8.16 12.99
N TYR A 90 3.12 -8.34 12.54
CA TYR A 90 2.45 -9.63 12.42
C TYR A 90 2.49 -10.22 11.01
N LYS A 91 3.24 -9.61 10.09
CA LYS A 91 3.31 -10.08 8.71
C LYS A 91 3.66 -11.57 8.65
N GLU A 92 4.73 -11.98 9.33
CA GLU A 92 5.20 -13.37 9.33
C GLU A 92 4.14 -14.35 9.85
N LEU A 93 3.41 -13.98 10.90
CA LEU A 93 2.29 -14.76 11.43
C LEU A 93 1.20 -14.97 10.37
N PHE A 94 0.83 -13.93 9.64
CA PHE A 94 -0.21 -14.03 8.61
C PHE A 94 0.27 -14.81 7.38
N GLU A 95 1.55 -14.69 7.02
CA GLU A 95 2.17 -15.51 5.98
C GLU A 95 2.25 -17.00 6.38
N GLU A 96 2.44 -17.28 7.66
CA GLU A 96 2.35 -18.62 8.22
C GLU A 96 0.93 -19.18 8.13
N ILE A 97 -0.08 -18.44 8.62
CA ILE A 97 -1.49 -18.86 8.55
C ILE A 97 -1.89 -19.15 7.09
N GLU A 98 -1.49 -18.32 6.14
CA GLU A 98 -1.80 -18.56 4.73
C GLU A 98 -1.11 -19.82 4.19
N ARG A 99 0.21 -19.97 4.45
CA ARG A 99 1.00 -21.11 3.96
C ARG A 99 0.52 -22.44 4.53
N GLU A 100 0.18 -22.44 5.81
CA GLU A 100 -0.23 -23.64 6.55
C GLU A 100 -1.76 -23.81 6.57
N THR A 101 -2.49 -22.92 5.88
CA THR A 101 -3.96 -22.77 5.89
C THR A 101 -4.54 -22.34 7.23
N SER A 102 -3.89 -22.69 8.34
CA SER A 102 -4.31 -22.32 9.69
C SER A 102 -3.16 -22.47 10.70
N ILE A 103 -3.30 -21.86 11.87
CA ILE A 103 -2.48 -22.14 13.06
C ILE A 103 -3.34 -22.59 14.24
N SER A 104 -2.71 -23.22 15.25
CA SER A 104 -3.43 -23.65 16.45
C SER A 104 -3.92 -22.47 17.30
N LEU A 105 -5.06 -22.65 17.98
CA LEU A 105 -5.54 -21.68 18.95
C LEU A 105 -4.53 -21.42 20.09
N GLN A 106 -3.75 -22.43 20.48
CA GLN A 106 -2.71 -22.28 21.51
C GLN A 106 -1.65 -21.27 21.08
N LYS A 107 -1.12 -21.41 19.86
CA LYS A 107 -0.14 -20.46 19.30
C LYS A 107 -0.72 -19.05 19.21
N TRP A 108 -1.98 -18.94 18.77
CA TRP A 108 -2.66 -17.64 18.75
C TRP A 108 -2.75 -16.99 20.14
N GLN A 109 -2.98 -17.79 21.19
CA GLN A 109 -3.11 -17.29 22.56
C GLN A 109 -1.80 -16.76 23.17
N GLU A 110 -0.65 -17.06 22.57
CA GLU A 110 0.66 -16.48 22.95
C GLU A 110 0.72 -14.98 22.65
N ILE A 111 -0.10 -14.50 21.70
CA ILE A 111 -0.19 -13.09 21.35
C ILE A 111 -0.90 -12.33 22.50
N PRO A 112 -0.35 -11.19 22.96
CA PRO A 112 -0.99 -10.32 23.94
C PRO A 112 -2.44 -10.03 23.60
N HIS A 113 -3.32 -10.11 24.60
CA HIS A 113 -4.78 -9.98 24.39
C HIS A 113 -5.20 -8.66 23.72
N GLN A 114 -4.50 -7.56 24.01
CA GLN A 114 -4.77 -6.26 23.36
C GLN A 114 -4.44 -6.28 21.86
N GLU A 115 -3.38 -6.99 21.48
CA GLU A 115 -2.97 -7.14 20.08
C GLU A 115 -3.94 -8.07 19.35
N ARG A 116 -4.37 -9.17 19.99
CA ARG A 116 -5.38 -10.08 19.44
C ARG A 116 -6.66 -9.36 19.04
N LYS A 117 -7.18 -8.44 19.86
CA LYS A 117 -8.38 -7.64 19.52
C LYS A 117 -8.24 -6.84 18.23
N ILE A 118 -7.04 -6.40 17.90
CA ILE A 118 -6.76 -5.67 16.65
C ILE A 118 -6.74 -6.63 15.46
N LEU A 119 -6.30 -7.87 15.68
CA LEU A 119 -6.16 -8.89 14.65
C LEU A 119 -7.41 -9.75 14.44
N GLU A 120 -8.32 -9.80 15.41
CA GLU A 120 -9.59 -10.55 15.36
C GLU A 120 -10.41 -10.29 14.08
N PRO A 121 -10.58 -9.05 13.59
CA PRO A 121 -11.28 -8.82 12.32
C PRO A 121 -10.58 -9.42 11.09
N LEU A 122 -9.30 -9.78 11.22
CA LEU A 122 -8.45 -10.27 10.15
C LEU A 122 -8.28 -11.80 10.20
N THR A 123 -8.91 -12.47 11.16
CA THR A 123 -8.84 -13.92 11.35
C THR A 123 -10.22 -14.53 11.59
N GLU A 124 -10.32 -15.85 11.43
CA GLU A 124 -11.54 -16.64 11.70
C GLU A 124 -11.17 -17.86 12.55
N LEU A 125 -12.00 -18.18 13.55
CA LEU A 125 -11.86 -19.40 14.35
C LEU A 125 -12.71 -20.52 13.74
N VAL A 126 -12.06 -21.54 13.18
CA VAL A 126 -12.72 -22.69 12.56
C VAL A 126 -12.14 -23.96 13.15
N ASN A 127 -12.97 -24.82 13.75
CA ASN A 127 -12.55 -26.10 14.33
C ASN A 127 -11.33 -26.00 15.26
N ASN A 128 -11.33 -24.99 16.15
CA ASN A 128 -10.23 -24.72 17.10
C ASN A 128 -8.89 -24.34 16.44
N GLN A 129 -8.92 -23.91 15.18
CA GLN A 129 -7.78 -23.37 14.43
C GLN A 129 -8.09 -21.93 14.00
N ILE A 130 -7.05 -21.12 13.90
CA ILE A 130 -7.12 -19.75 13.42
C ILE A 130 -6.74 -19.73 11.94
N THR A 131 -7.63 -19.21 11.11
CA THR A 131 -7.45 -19.02 9.67
C THR A 131 -7.49 -17.52 9.35
N LEU A 132 -7.12 -17.12 8.13
CA LEU A 132 -7.30 -15.75 7.69
C LEU A 132 -8.77 -15.49 7.34
N SER A 133 -9.31 -14.36 7.80
CA SER A 133 -10.57 -13.84 7.29
C SER A 133 -10.36 -13.29 5.87
N ALA A 134 -11.47 -12.97 5.21
CA ALA A 134 -11.41 -12.29 3.91
C ALA A 134 -10.68 -10.94 3.99
N LEU A 135 -10.84 -10.21 5.10
CA LEU A 135 -10.07 -8.99 5.36
C LEU A 135 -8.59 -9.31 5.60
N GLY A 136 -8.29 -10.36 6.36
CA GLY A 136 -6.90 -10.81 6.58
C GLY A 136 -6.16 -11.10 5.28
N CYS A 137 -6.81 -11.78 4.32
CA CYS A 137 -6.25 -12.01 3.00
C CYS A 137 -5.99 -10.70 2.23
N LEU A 138 -6.96 -9.79 2.22
CA LEU A 138 -6.84 -8.50 1.52
C LEU A 138 -5.72 -7.62 2.12
N PHE A 139 -5.60 -7.59 3.43
CA PHE A 139 -4.55 -6.84 4.13
C PHE A 139 -3.16 -7.45 3.90
N LEU A 140 -3.04 -8.78 3.95
CA LEU A 140 -1.78 -9.46 3.68
C LEU A 140 -1.29 -9.19 2.27
N ASP A 141 -2.20 -9.21 1.29
CA ASP A 141 -1.92 -8.86 -0.10
C ASP A 141 -1.39 -7.42 -0.24
N GLU A 142 -2.11 -6.43 0.31
CA GLU A 142 -1.70 -5.01 0.29
C GLU A 142 -0.32 -4.77 0.94
N ILE A 143 0.08 -5.57 1.91
CA ILE A 143 1.38 -5.43 2.58
C ILE A 143 2.50 -6.10 1.79
N ARG A 144 2.20 -7.14 1.02
CA ARG A 144 3.15 -7.79 0.11
C ARG A 144 3.36 -6.99 -1.16
N SER A 145 2.28 -6.45 -1.72
CA SER A 145 2.28 -5.71 -2.98
C SER A 145 1.56 -4.37 -2.81
N PRO A 146 2.16 -3.43 -2.05
CA PRO A 146 1.56 -2.12 -1.84
C PRO A 146 1.51 -1.35 -3.15
N ARG A 147 0.33 -0.87 -3.53
CA ARG A 147 0.15 -0.08 -4.76
C ARG A 147 0.60 1.36 -4.62
N ILE A 148 0.47 1.90 -3.42
CA ILE A 148 0.80 3.28 -3.07
C ILE A 148 1.97 3.25 -2.09
N LEU A 149 2.97 4.07 -2.36
CA LEU A 149 4.06 4.31 -1.45
C LEU A 149 3.73 5.50 -0.55
N VAL A 150 4.35 5.54 0.63
CA VAL A 150 4.29 6.70 1.53
C VAL A 150 5.70 7.28 1.64
N PRO A 151 5.90 8.58 1.33
CA PRO A 151 7.20 9.22 1.51
C PRO A 151 7.60 9.32 2.99
N PHE A 152 8.84 8.92 3.26
CA PHE A 152 9.50 9.11 4.54
C PHE A 152 10.80 9.88 4.30
N LEU A 153 10.94 11.03 4.94
CA LEU A 153 12.05 11.94 4.71
C LEU A 153 13.14 11.73 5.75
N SER A 154 14.39 11.57 5.32
CA SER A 154 15.52 11.67 6.23
C SER A 154 15.62 13.10 6.77
N ARG A 155 16.26 13.30 7.92
CA ARG A 155 16.48 14.64 8.47
C ARG A 155 17.15 15.59 7.48
N LYS A 156 18.13 15.09 6.72
CA LYS A 156 18.84 15.89 5.73
C LYS A 156 17.95 16.35 4.58
N VAL A 157 16.95 15.55 4.20
CA VAL A 157 15.99 15.91 3.13
C VAL A 157 15.09 17.04 3.55
N ILE A 158 14.71 17.09 4.83
CA ILE A 158 13.91 18.20 5.35
C ILE A 158 14.68 19.50 5.14
N ASP A 159 15.95 19.54 5.57
CA ASP A 159 16.83 20.70 5.37
C ASP A 159 17.04 20.97 3.86
N ASP A 160 17.35 19.94 3.06
CA ASP A 160 17.54 20.07 1.60
C ASP A 160 16.30 20.69 0.91
N CYS A 161 15.10 20.27 1.29
CA CYS A 161 13.86 20.76 0.70
C CYS A 161 13.56 22.19 1.13
N PHE A 162 13.51 22.47 2.44
CA PHE A 162 13.10 23.78 2.95
C PHE A 162 14.13 24.88 2.68
N ASP A 163 15.43 24.58 2.83
CA ASP A 163 16.49 25.59 2.76
C ASP A 163 17.01 25.82 1.34
N ASN A 164 16.63 24.97 0.37
CA ASN A 164 17.17 25.04 -0.99
C ASN A 164 16.11 24.85 -2.09
N LEU A 165 15.47 23.68 -2.16
CA LEU A 165 14.57 23.38 -3.29
C LEU A 165 13.31 24.26 -3.30
N SER A 166 12.64 24.40 -2.16
CA SER A 166 11.41 25.19 -2.02
C SER A 166 11.61 26.70 -2.21
N GLN A 167 12.85 27.17 -2.37
CA GLN A 167 13.17 28.58 -2.66
C GLN A 167 13.07 28.88 -4.17
N LEU A 168 12.82 27.88 -5.01
CA LEU A 168 12.62 28.04 -6.45
C LEU A 168 11.14 28.20 -6.76
N ASP A 169 10.77 29.22 -7.54
CA ASP A 169 9.38 29.59 -7.84
C ASP A 169 8.52 28.44 -8.39
N ASP A 170 9.13 27.51 -9.15
CA ASP A 170 8.45 26.38 -9.80
C ASP A 170 8.86 25.00 -9.23
N CYS A 171 9.40 24.94 -8.01
CA CYS A 171 9.76 23.68 -7.35
C CYS A 171 8.92 23.45 -6.08
N ASP A 172 8.07 22.43 -6.12
CA ASP A 172 7.41 21.90 -4.94
C ASP A 172 7.90 20.46 -4.69
N PRO A 173 8.95 20.29 -3.87
CA PRO A 173 9.55 18.98 -3.67
C PRO A 173 8.59 17.98 -3.03
N PHE A 174 7.66 18.47 -2.21
CA PHE A 174 6.76 17.60 -1.48
C PHE A 174 5.62 17.11 -2.34
N ARG A 175 5.02 18.00 -3.14
CA ARG A 175 4.02 17.61 -4.15
C ARG A 175 4.59 16.68 -5.19
N PHE A 176 5.86 16.86 -5.57
CA PHE A 176 6.55 15.92 -6.42
C PHE A 176 6.66 14.53 -5.77
N LEU A 177 7.14 14.46 -4.53
CA LEU A 177 7.30 13.20 -3.79
C LEU A 177 5.96 12.49 -3.54
N GLU A 178 4.88 13.24 -3.31
CA GLU A 178 3.52 12.69 -3.23
C GLU A 178 3.12 12.07 -4.57
N ARG A 179 3.30 12.82 -5.68
CA ARG A 179 2.92 12.37 -7.02
C ARG A 179 3.63 11.07 -7.41
N VAL A 180 4.95 10.98 -7.22
CA VAL A 180 5.70 9.76 -7.57
C VAL A 180 5.36 8.57 -6.67
N ALA A 181 4.81 8.82 -5.48
CA ALA A 181 4.42 7.76 -4.55
C ALA A 181 3.01 7.19 -4.83
N THR A 182 2.23 7.81 -5.73
CA THR A 182 0.85 7.39 -6.03
C THR A 182 0.71 6.06 -6.75
N SER A 183 1.73 5.64 -7.51
CA SER A 183 1.73 4.37 -8.24
C SER A 183 3.14 3.95 -8.65
N GLU A 184 3.31 2.66 -8.97
CA GLU A 184 4.57 2.16 -9.53
C GLU A 184 4.87 2.82 -10.88
N GLN A 185 3.87 3.04 -11.74
CA GLN A 185 4.07 3.73 -13.02
C GLN A 185 4.62 5.15 -12.80
N ALA A 186 4.01 5.94 -11.93
CA ALA A 186 4.46 7.29 -11.62
C ALA A 186 5.90 7.29 -11.06
N PHE A 187 6.26 6.30 -10.25
CA PHE A 187 7.63 6.14 -9.76
C PHE A 187 8.61 5.87 -10.93
N GLN A 188 8.30 4.89 -11.78
CA GLN A 188 9.17 4.47 -12.89
C GLN A 188 9.39 5.58 -13.92
N GLU A 189 8.35 6.34 -14.27
CA GLU A 189 8.43 7.46 -15.22
C GLU A 189 9.41 8.56 -14.79
N HIS A 190 9.69 8.68 -13.49
CA HIS A 190 10.55 9.71 -12.93
C HIS A 190 11.94 9.19 -12.54
N ILE A 191 12.24 7.90 -12.74
CA ILE A 191 13.60 7.37 -12.54
C ILE A 191 14.52 8.00 -13.58
N HIS A 192 15.51 8.73 -13.09
CA HIS A 192 16.55 9.32 -13.92
C HIS A 192 17.80 8.45 -13.95
N ILE A 193 18.29 7.98 -12.79
CA ILE A 193 19.45 7.11 -12.69
C ILE A 193 19.18 5.99 -11.66
N PRO A 194 19.14 4.72 -12.06
CA PRO A 194 19.23 3.61 -11.11
C PRO A 194 20.66 3.51 -10.56
N VAL A 195 20.77 3.26 -9.25
CA VAL A 195 22.04 3.15 -8.52
C VAL A 195 22.15 1.76 -7.89
N SER A 196 23.35 1.36 -7.49
CA SER A 196 23.55 0.11 -6.74
C SER A 196 22.74 0.07 -5.44
N ASP A 197 22.51 -1.13 -4.92
CA ASP A 197 21.83 -1.38 -3.64
C ASP A 197 20.36 -0.89 -3.57
N GLY A 198 19.66 -0.83 -4.72
CA GLY A 198 18.23 -0.50 -4.77
C GLY A 198 17.91 0.99 -4.54
N LEU A 199 18.89 1.85 -4.81
CA LEU A 199 18.74 3.30 -4.80
C LEU A 199 18.40 3.85 -6.19
N TYR A 200 17.64 4.94 -6.24
CA TYR A 200 17.22 5.59 -7.47
C TYR A 200 17.35 7.11 -7.32
N TRP A 201 17.88 7.77 -8.33
CA TRP A 201 17.73 9.21 -8.48
C TRP A 201 16.46 9.48 -9.29
N LEU A 202 15.53 10.22 -8.70
CA LEU A 202 14.33 10.73 -9.37
C LEU A 202 14.55 12.15 -9.90
N LYS A 203 13.87 12.49 -10.99
CA LYS A 203 13.90 13.83 -11.60
C LYS A 203 12.49 14.32 -12.00
N PRO A 204 12.04 15.50 -11.54
CA PRO A 204 10.79 16.13 -11.97
C PRO A 204 10.86 16.73 -13.38
N GLY A 205 10.80 15.91 -14.43
CA GLY A 205 10.73 16.44 -15.81
C GLY A 205 12.00 17.20 -16.21
N ARG A 206 11.90 18.49 -16.57
CA ARG A 206 13.02 19.32 -17.06
C ARG A 206 13.52 20.31 -16.01
N THR A 207 13.87 19.82 -14.84
CA THR A 207 14.34 20.61 -13.69
C THR A 207 15.78 20.26 -13.30
N THR A 208 16.35 21.01 -12.36
CA THR A 208 17.67 20.72 -11.78
C THR A 208 17.60 19.95 -10.47
N ASP A 209 16.43 19.82 -9.84
CA ASP A 209 16.26 19.05 -8.63
C ASP A 209 16.36 17.52 -8.86
N ARG A 210 16.92 16.83 -7.86
CA ARG A 210 17.13 15.38 -7.86
C ARG A 210 16.85 14.81 -6.49
N TYR A 211 16.19 13.66 -6.44
CA TYR A 211 15.81 13.00 -5.19
C TYR A 211 16.41 11.60 -5.15
N LEU A 212 17.26 11.33 -4.17
CA LEU A 212 17.82 10.00 -3.96
C LEU A 212 16.88 9.20 -3.06
N VAL A 213 16.30 8.13 -3.59
CA VAL A 213 15.25 7.36 -2.91
C VAL A 213 15.55 5.86 -2.93
N SER A 214 14.91 5.11 -2.03
CA SER A 214 14.80 3.65 -2.10
C SER A 214 13.42 3.18 -1.65
N LYS A 215 12.98 2.01 -2.11
CA LYS A 215 11.75 1.36 -1.63
C LYS A 215 12.04 0.42 -0.46
N ASP A 216 11.25 0.48 0.61
CA ASP A 216 11.25 -0.46 1.75
C ASP A 216 9.81 -0.88 2.06
N GLY A 217 9.34 -1.89 1.32
CA GLY A 217 7.93 -2.25 1.26
C GLY A 217 7.11 -1.07 0.74
N TRP A 218 6.10 -0.66 1.50
CA TRP A 218 5.22 0.48 1.19
C TRP A 218 5.85 1.86 1.45
N ARG A 219 7.11 1.91 1.91
CA ARG A 219 7.79 3.17 2.26
C ARG A 219 8.69 3.61 1.12
N LEU A 220 8.53 4.85 0.69
CA LEU A 220 9.49 5.55 -0.15
C LEU A 220 10.45 6.32 0.76
N LEU A 221 11.62 5.74 1.02
CA LEU A 221 12.65 6.39 1.83
C LEU A 221 13.37 7.43 0.98
N VAL A 222 13.26 8.71 1.33
CA VAL A 222 13.94 9.82 0.65
C VAL A 222 15.19 10.16 1.45
N TRP A 223 16.35 9.92 0.84
CA TRP A 223 17.65 10.02 1.49
C TRP A 223 18.27 11.39 1.36
N ARG A 224 18.18 12.00 0.17
CA ARG A 224 18.70 13.32 -0.18
C ARG A 224 17.81 14.00 -1.22
N ALA A 225 17.73 15.32 -1.17
CA ALA A 225 17.24 16.15 -2.26
C ALA A 225 18.36 17.15 -2.61
N ILE A 226 18.66 17.34 -3.89
CA ILE A 226 19.76 18.21 -4.30
C ILE A 226 19.39 18.98 -5.56
N ARG A 227 20.23 19.93 -5.92
CA ARG A 227 20.20 20.68 -7.17
C ARG A 227 21.44 20.34 -8.01
N GLU A 228 21.21 19.80 -9.20
CA GLU A 228 22.25 19.46 -10.16
C GLU A 228 23.09 20.68 -10.56
N ASP A 229 22.48 21.87 -10.66
CA ASP A 229 23.18 23.11 -11.00
C ASP A 229 24.15 23.58 -9.90
N GLN A 230 24.01 23.06 -8.68
CA GLN A 230 24.92 23.32 -7.56
C GLN A 230 25.97 22.20 -7.39
N GLU A 231 25.54 20.93 -7.51
CA GLU A 231 26.41 19.75 -7.29
C GLU A 231 27.27 19.39 -8.52
N GLY A 232 26.81 19.81 -9.70
CA GLY A 232 27.38 19.46 -11.00
C GLY A 232 26.76 18.19 -11.62
N PRO A 233 27.00 17.94 -12.92
CA PRO A 233 26.38 16.82 -13.66
C PRO A 233 26.82 15.42 -13.18
N ASP A 234 27.91 15.34 -12.42
CA ASP A 234 28.45 14.12 -11.81
C ASP A 234 27.94 13.88 -10.39
N TYR A 235 26.88 14.57 -9.94
CA TYR A 235 26.30 14.43 -8.61
C TYR A 235 26.03 12.98 -8.20
N ALA A 236 25.66 12.09 -9.13
CA ALA A 236 25.33 10.70 -8.82
C ALA A 236 26.55 9.88 -8.36
N SER A 237 27.76 10.28 -8.77
CA SER A 237 29.01 9.68 -8.29
C SER A 237 29.49 10.32 -6.99
N LYS A 238 29.25 11.64 -6.80
CA LYS A 238 29.66 12.41 -5.62
C LYS A 238 28.79 12.17 -4.39
N VAL A 239 27.47 12.24 -4.54
CA VAL A 239 26.53 12.17 -3.43
C VAL A 239 26.24 10.70 -3.12
N LYS A 240 26.85 10.21 -2.03
CA LYS A 240 26.67 8.84 -1.53
C LYS A 240 25.92 8.83 -0.21
N VAL A 241 25.05 7.83 -0.06
CA VAL A 241 24.36 7.53 1.20
C VAL A 241 24.60 6.07 1.55
N ASN A 242 24.74 5.79 2.85
CA ASN A 242 24.89 4.41 3.30
C ASN A 242 23.51 3.79 3.51
N SER A 243 22.92 3.25 2.44
CA SER A 243 21.59 2.61 2.49
C SER A 243 21.54 1.39 3.41
N LYS A 244 22.70 0.74 3.66
CA LYS A 244 22.83 -0.42 4.55
C LYS A 244 22.81 -0.03 6.03
N ASN A 245 23.31 1.16 6.37
CA ASN A 245 23.27 1.70 7.73
C ASN A 245 22.16 2.74 7.88
N LYS A 246 20.90 2.30 7.85
CA LYS A 246 19.73 3.19 8.04
C LYS A 246 19.85 4.03 9.32
N ARG A 247 20.47 3.51 10.40
CA ARG A 247 20.62 4.17 11.73
C ARG A 247 21.25 5.55 11.65
N SER A 248 22.24 5.78 10.78
CA SER A 248 22.86 7.10 10.63
C SER A 248 21.96 8.15 9.98
N HIS A 249 20.82 7.72 9.41
CA HIS A 249 19.85 8.58 8.73
C HIS A 249 18.51 8.65 9.47
N TYR A 250 18.38 8.00 10.63
CA TYR A 250 17.18 8.11 11.47
C TYR A 250 17.12 9.45 12.24
N PRO A 251 15.91 9.90 12.60
CA PRO A 251 14.63 9.33 12.22
C PRO A 251 14.26 9.67 10.77
N PHE A 252 13.64 8.71 10.09
CA PHE A 252 12.87 8.99 8.89
C PHE A 252 11.47 9.44 9.32
N LEU A 253 11.07 10.65 8.95
CA LEU A 253 9.78 11.22 9.32
C LEU A 253 8.77 10.92 8.22
N ARG A 254 7.61 10.37 8.60
CA ARG A 254 6.49 10.19 7.68
C ARG A 254 6.03 11.58 7.21
N MET A 255 5.95 11.77 5.90
CA MET A 255 5.48 13.02 5.33
C MET A 255 3.94 13.05 5.40
N GLU A 256 3.40 13.93 6.23
CA GLU A 256 1.96 14.25 6.29
C GLU A 256 1.79 15.70 5.89
N PHE A 257 0.87 16.00 4.97
CA PHE A 257 0.57 17.37 4.57
C PHE A 257 -0.75 17.84 5.17
N VAL A 258 -0.73 19.05 5.72
CA VAL A 258 -1.92 19.85 5.94
C VAL A 258 -1.99 20.79 4.74
N LYS A 259 -3.00 20.62 3.87
CA LYS A 259 -3.33 21.65 2.88
C LYS A 259 -3.92 22.83 3.63
N GLU A 260 -3.25 23.98 3.58
CA GLU A 260 -3.88 25.28 3.86
C GLU A 260 -4.69 25.75 2.65
#